data_AF-A0A7C3C7T7-F1
#
_entry.id   AF-A0A7C3C7T7-F1
#
_cell.length_a   1.000
_cell.length_b   1.000
_cell.length_c   1.000
_cell.angle_alpha   90.00
_cell.angle_beta   90.00
_cell.angle_gamma   90.00
#
_symmetry.space_group_name_H-M   'P 1'
#
loop_
_entity.id
_entity.type
_entity.pdbx_description
1 polymer ?
#
loop_
_entity_poly.entity_id
_entity_poly.type
_entity_poly.pdbx_seq_one_letter_code
_entity_poly.pdbx_strand_id
1 'polypeptide(L)'
;DFANFIPARITALLIMAVGKQRKLFSFYKNGSLHESPNAGHPITAMALVLGIKLGGDTSYFGIVKEKAFFGNGRENIEAKDLQNMLRFAKKIDKTIIIILTILAIIALLFN
;
A
#
# COMPACT_ATOMS: atom_id res chain seq x y z
N ASP A 1 5.74 17.47 1.17
CA ASP A 1 4.87 16.33 1.52
C ASP A 1 3.36 16.54 1.43
N PHE A 2 2.81 17.76 1.40
CA PHE A 2 1.35 17.95 1.28
C PHE A 2 0.75 17.44 -0.05
N ALA A 3 1.45 17.63 -1.16
CA ALA A 3 0.97 17.18 -2.48
C ALA A 3 0.70 15.66 -2.55
N ASN A 4 1.43 14.87 -1.75
CA ASN A 4 1.29 13.41 -1.71
C ASN A 4 0.28 12.93 -0.66
N PHE A 5 -0.33 13.83 0.11
CA PHE A 5 -1.29 13.47 1.14
C PHE A 5 -2.49 12.73 0.57
N ILE A 6 -3.19 13.33 -0.39
CA ILE A 6 -4.35 12.73 -1.05
C ILE A 6 -3.95 11.52 -1.92
N PRO A 7 -2.92 11.63 -2.81
CA PRO A 7 -2.49 10.50 -3.63
C PRO A 7 -2.16 9.24 -2.82
N ALA A 8 -1.50 9.37 -1.66
CA ALA A 8 -1.15 8.21 -0.85
C ALA A 8 -2.36 7.43 -0.32
N ARG A 9 -3.46 8.13 0.04
CA ARG A 9 -4.69 7.47 0.51
C ARG A 9 -5.44 6.82 -0.65
N ILE A 10 -5.48 7.48 -1.81
CA ILE A 10 -6.07 6.92 -3.03
C ILE A 10 -5.31 5.63 -3.41
N THR A 11 -3.98 5.66 -3.39
CA THR A 11 -3.15 4.47 -3.66
C THR A 11 -3.45 3.35 -2.67
N ALA A 12 -3.53 3.65 -1.36
CA ALA A 12 -3.85 2.65 -0.35
C ALA A 12 -5.25 2.03 -0.58
N LEU A 13 -6.26 2.86 -0.89
CA LEU A 13 -7.61 2.38 -1.21
C LEU A 13 -7.64 1.52 -2.47
N LEU A 14 -6.92 1.93 -3.51
CA LEU A 14 -6.81 1.17 -4.76
C LEU A 14 -6.17 -0.20 -4.53
N ILE A 15 -5.09 -0.27 -3.73
CA ILE A 15 -4.46 -1.53 -3.32
C ILE A 15 -5.47 -2.43 -2.61
N MET A 16 -6.21 -1.90 -1.63
CA MET A 16 -7.20 -2.67 -0.88
C MET A 16 -8.35 -3.16 -1.77
N ALA A 17 -8.84 -2.33 -2.69
CA ALA A 17 -9.91 -2.68 -3.62
C ALA A 17 -9.49 -3.75 -4.63
N VAL A 18 -8.34 -3.57 -5.29
CA VAL A 18 -7.80 -4.53 -6.28
C VAL A 18 -7.37 -5.85 -5.62
N GLY A 19 -6.96 -5.77 -4.35
CA GLY A 19 -6.66 -6.90 -3.47
C GLY A 19 -7.90 -7.54 -2.84
N LYS A 20 -9.11 -7.03 -3.15
CA LYS A 20 -10.41 -7.53 -2.68
C LYS A 20 -10.51 -7.64 -1.15
N GLN A 21 -9.89 -6.72 -0.43
CA GLN A 21 -9.95 -6.68 1.03
C GLN A 21 -11.34 -6.24 1.50
N ARG A 22 -11.94 -6.98 2.44
CA ARG A 22 -13.29 -6.69 2.96
C ARG A 22 -13.35 -5.35 3.71
N LYS A 23 -12.30 -5.04 4.47
CA LYS A 23 -12.20 -3.81 5.28
C LYS A 23 -11.31 -2.81 4.57
N LEU A 24 -11.84 -2.06 3.59
CA LEU A 24 -11.05 -1.19 2.71
C LEU A 24 -10.19 -0.15 3.44
N PHE A 25 -10.61 0.31 4.63
CA PHE A 25 -9.89 1.32 5.40
C PHE A 25 -8.99 0.75 6.51
N SER A 26 -8.84 -0.57 6.62
CA SER A 26 -8.05 -1.17 7.72
C SER A 26 -6.57 -0.80 7.67
N PHE A 27 -6.06 -0.31 6.53
CA PHE A 27 -4.70 0.20 6.42
C PHE A 27 -4.46 1.47 7.25
N TYR A 28 -5.51 2.20 7.63
CA TYR A 28 -5.36 3.51 8.25
C TYR A 28 -4.70 3.43 9.63
N LYS A 29 -5.16 2.48 10.46
CA LYS A 29 -4.72 2.32 11.87
C LYS A 29 -3.21 2.16 12.02
N ASN A 30 -2.60 1.25 11.25
CA ASN A 30 -1.16 1.04 11.30
C ASN A 30 -0.42 2.04 10.41
N GLY A 31 -1.03 2.46 9.28
CA GLY A 31 -0.40 3.39 8.35
C GLY A 31 -0.16 4.78 8.94
N SER A 32 -1.01 5.24 9.86
CA SER A 32 -0.83 6.52 10.56
C SER A 32 0.31 6.53 11.58
N LEU A 33 0.90 5.37 11.90
CA LEU A 33 2.02 5.26 12.84
C LEU A 33 3.38 5.49 12.18
N HIS A 34 3.43 5.59 10.86
CA HIS A 34 4.67 5.85 10.13
C HIS A 34 5.10 7.31 10.30
N GLU A 35 6.41 7.57 10.44
CA GLU A 35 6.98 8.91 10.63
C GLU A 35 6.53 9.88 9.49
N SER A 36 6.57 9.42 8.24
CA SER A 36 5.94 10.11 7.10
C SER A 36 4.41 9.97 7.12
N PRO A 37 3.65 11.07 7.01
CA PRO A 37 2.18 11.05 6.95
C PRO A 37 1.65 10.44 5.65
N ASN A 38 2.51 10.12 4.68
CA ASN A 38 2.11 9.60 3.36
C ASN A 38 2.49 8.14 3.19
N ALA A 39 3.67 7.74 3.64
CA ALA A 39 4.24 6.44 3.30
C ALA A 39 3.52 5.25 3.97
N GLY A 40 3.11 5.39 5.24
CA GLY A 40 2.60 4.26 6.01
C GLY A 40 1.29 3.66 5.48
N HIS A 41 0.43 4.47 4.86
CA HIS A 41 -0.85 4.01 4.32
C HIS A 41 -0.71 2.98 3.17
N PRO A 42 -0.02 3.27 2.05
CA PRO A 42 0.19 2.29 0.99
C PRO A 42 1.05 1.11 1.43
N ILE A 43 2.04 1.31 2.32
CA ILE A 43 2.84 0.22 2.91
C ILE A 43 1.92 -0.76 3.65
N THR A 44 1.06 -0.24 4.54
CA THR A 44 0.12 -1.07 5.30
C THR A 44 -0.89 -1.77 4.40
N ALA A 45 -1.41 -1.07 3.38
CA ALA A 45 -2.35 -1.66 2.43
C ALA A 45 -1.73 -2.86 1.68
N MET A 46 -0.48 -2.72 1.22
CA MET A 46 0.24 -3.80 0.56
C MET A 46 0.50 -4.98 1.51
N ALA A 47 0.92 -4.70 2.75
CA ALA A 47 1.15 -5.72 3.77
C ALA A 47 -0.13 -6.54 4.05
N LEU A 48 -1.28 -5.86 4.19
CA LEU A 48 -2.59 -6.50 4.37
C LEU A 48 -3.00 -7.37 3.19
N VAL A 49 -2.77 -6.92 1.95
CA VAL A 49 -3.08 -7.70 0.74
C VAL A 49 -2.21 -8.94 0.61
N LEU A 50 -0.92 -8.84 0.96
CA LEU A 50 0.02 -9.96 0.90
C LEU A 50 -0.09 -10.90 2.11
N GLY A 51 -0.82 -10.51 3.16
CA GLY A 51 -0.93 -11.29 4.39
C GLY A 51 0.39 -11.33 5.17
N ILE A 52 1.17 -10.26 5.10
CA ILE A 52 2.46 -10.10 5.79
C ILE A 52 2.42 -8.93 6.79
N LYS A 53 3.44 -8.85 7.63
CA LYS A 53 3.70 -7.76 8.56
C LYS A 53 5.05 -7.15 8.21
N LEU A 54 5.08 -5.84 7.97
CA LEU A 54 6.29 -5.07 7.64
C LEU A 54 6.66 -4.14 8.81
N GLY A 55 7.89 -3.63 8.79
CA GLY A 55 8.40 -2.77 9.86
C GLY A 55 8.86 -3.57 11.06
N GLY A 56 8.66 -3.02 12.27
CA GLY A 56 9.16 -3.62 13.50
C GLY A 56 10.57 -3.18 13.89
N ASP A 57 10.97 -3.65 15.06
CA ASP A 57 12.17 -3.20 15.76
C ASP A 57 13.43 -3.37 14.90
N THR A 58 14.23 -2.31 14.85
CA THR A 58 15.52 -2.34 14.16
C THR A 58 16.63 -2.10 15.17
N SER A 59 17.64 -2.97 15.17
CA SER A 59 18.85 -2.77 15.97
C SER A 59 19.91 -2.04 15.15
N TYR A 60 20.39 -0.91 15.66
CA TYR A 60 21.55 -0.19 15.12
C TYR A 60 22.59 -0.06 16.23
N PHE A 61 23.80 -0.55 15.97
CA PHE A 61 24.91 -0.50 16.94
C PHE A 61 24.55 -1.05 18.35
N GLY A 62 23.67 -2.05 18.40
CA GLY A 62 23.20 -2.65 19.66
C GLY A 62 22.05 -1.91 20.34
N ILE A 63 21.61 -0.76 19.81
CA ILE A 63 20.45 -0.02 20.30
C ILE A 63 19.22 -0.44 19.49
N VAL A 64 18.23 -1.02 20.17
CA VAL A 64 16.93 -1.34 19.57
C VAL A 64 16.12 -0.04 19.46
N LYS A 65 15.79 0.37 18.23
CA LYS A 65 14.79 1.41 17.97
C LYS A 65 13.46 0.72 17.69
N GLU A 66 12.51 0.91 18.59
CA GLU A 66 11.13 0.50 18.36
C GLU A 66 10.57 1.23 17.15
N LYS A 67 9.97 0.47 16.22
CA LYS A 67 9.32 1.02 15.04
C LYS A 67 7.94 0.39 14.87
N ALA A 68 7.03 1.17 14.32
CA ALA A 68 5.69 0.70 14.05
C ALA A 68 5.71 -0.53 13.12
N PHE A 69 4.76 -1.42 13.36
CA PHE A 69 4.43 -2.50 12.45
C PHE A 69 3.30 -2.11 11.51
N PHE A 70 3.39 -2.57 10.26
CA PHE A 70 2.42 -2.34 9.19
C PHE A 70 1.84 -3.67 8.71
N GLY A 71 0.52 -3.79 8.76
CA GLY A 71 -0.17 -5.06 8.53
C GLY A 71 -0.24 -5.92 9.79
N ASN A 72 -0.85 -7.09 9.66
CA ASN A 72 -1.13 -8.01 10.77
C ASN A 72 -0.95 -9.48 10.37
N GLY A 73 -0.19 -9.73 9.32
CA GLY A 73 0.08 -11.06 8.81
C GLY A 73 1.35 -11.69 9.38
N ARG A 74 1.95 -12.59 8.60
CA ARG A 74 3.20 -13.27 8.96
C ARG A 74 4.39 -12.31 8.98
N GLU A 75 5.34 -12.56 9.88
CA GLU A 75 6.57 -11.75 10.03
C GLU A 75 7.76 -12.32 9.24
N ASN A 76 7.81 -13.64 9.07
CA ASN A 76 8.80 -14.25 8.19
C ASN A 76 8.45 -13.88 6.73
N ILE A 77 9.29 -13.08 6.07
CA ILE A 77 9.09 -12.63 4.68
C ILE A 77 10.04 -13.43 3.78
N GLU A 78 9.50 -14.01 2.72
CA GLU A 78 10.24 -14.84 1.78
C GLU A 78 10.40 -14.16 0.42
N ALA A 79 11.35 -14.64 -0.39
CA ALA A 79 11.52 -14.17 -1.77
C ALA A 79 10.22 -14.28 -2.61
N LYS A 80 9.35 -15.24 -2.28
CA LYS A 80 8.04 -15.41 -2.92
C LYS A 80 7.10 -14.22 -2.65
N ASP A 81 7.18 -13.59 -1.48
CA ASP A 81 6.38 -12.39 -1.19
C ASP A 81 6.79 -11.22 -2.05
N LEU A 82 8.10 -11.03 -2.25
CA LEU A 82 8.62 -10.00 -3.16
C LEU A 82 8.09 -10.23 -4.58
N GLN A 83 8.11 -11.47 -5.07
CA GLN A 83 7.55 -11.78 -6.39
C GLN A 83 6.05 -11.52 -6.45
N ASN A 84 5.29 -11.90 -5.41
CA ASN A 84 3.85 -11.64 -5.33
C ASN A 84 3.54 -10.14 -5.30
N MET A 85 4.31 -9.37 -4.52
CA MET A 85 4.23 -7.91 -4.45
C MET A 85 4.45 -7.28 -5.82
N LEU A 86 5.51 -7.66 -6.53
CA LEU A 86 5.82 -7.13 -7.87
C LEU A 86 4.74 -7.50 -8.90
N ARG A 87 4.19 -8.72 -8.84
CA ARG A 87 3.05 -9.11 -9.70
C ARG A 87 1.81 -8.30 -9.38
N PHE A 88 1.56 -8.04 -8.10
CA PHE A 88 0.41 -7.24 -7.66
C PHE A 88 0.57 -5.76 -8.05
N ALA A 89 1.77 -5.19 -7.92
CA ALA A 89 2.07 -3.84 -8.40
C ALA A 89 1.75 -3.68 -9.90
N LYS A 90 2.19 -4.63 -10.74
CA LYS A 90 1.82 -4.65 -12.17
C LYS A 90 0.30 -4.72 -12.41
N LYS A 91 -0.46 -5.39 -11.53
CA LYS A 91 -1.92 -5.42 -11.60
C LYS A 91 -2.53 -4.06 -11.27
N ILE A 92 -1.96 -3.35 -10.29
CA ILE A 92 -2.35 -1.97 -9.95
C ILE A 92 -2.08 -1.04 -11.14
N ASP A 93 -0.89 -1.09 -11.72
CA ASP A 93 -0.51 -0.26 -12.87
C ASP A 93 -1.48 -0.45 -14.05
N LYS A 94 -1.78 -1.71 -14.39
CA LYS A 94 -2.78 -2.04 -15.43
C LYS A 94 -4.16 -1.47 -15.08
N THR A 95 -4.57 -1.55 -13.82
CA THR A 95 -5.89 -1.03 -13.39
C THR A 95 -5.94 0.48 -13.54
N ILE A 96 -4.87 1.20 -13.17
CA ILE A 96 -4.76 2.65 -13.34
C ILE A 96 -4.83 3.02 -14.83
N ILE A 97 -4.05 2.34 -15.68
CA ILE A 97 -4.05 2.59 -17.12
C ILE A 97 -5.46 2.43 -17.68
N ILE A 98 -6.16 1.33 -17.35
CA ILE A 98 -7.54 1.10 -17.82
C ILE A 98 -8.48 2.22 -17.36
N ILE A 99 -8.43 2.62 -16.08
CA ILE A 99 -9.28 3.71 -15.56
C ILE A 99 -9.01 5.01 -16.33
N LEU A 100 -7.74 5.38 -16.50
CA LEU A 100 -7.36 6.60 -17.20
C LEU A 100 -7.76 6.56 -18.69
N THR A 101 -7.61 5.42 -19.35
CA THR A 101 -8.05 5.23 -20.74
C THR A 101 -9.56 5.39 -20.86
N ILE A 102 -10.35 4.79 -19.97
CA ILE A 102 -11.81 4.94 -19.96
C ILE A 102 -12.21 6.39 -19.74
N LEU A 103 -11.60 7.07 -18.76
CA LEU A 103 -11.87 8.48 -18.48
C LEU A 103 -11.53 9.38 -19.66
N ALA A 104 -10.43 9.12 -20.37
CA ALA A 104 -10.03 9.86 -21.56
C ALA A 104 -11.03 9.66 -22.71
N ILE A 105 -11.47 8.42 -22.96
CA ILE A 105 -12.50 8.12 -23.97
C ILE A 105 -13.80 8.86 -23.65
N ILE A 106 -14.25 8.81 -22.39
CA ILE A 106 -15.45 9.52 -21.94
C ILE A 106 -15.30 11.02 -22.21
N ALA A 107 -14.18 11.64 -21.80
CA ALA A 107 -13.95 13.06 -22.01
C ALA A 107 -14.00 13.45 -23.50
N LEU A 108 -13.48 12.61 -24.40
CA LEU A 108 -13.54 12.82 -25.85
C LEU A 108 -14.94 12.66 -26.45
N LEU A 109 -15.81 11.87 -25.83
CA LEU A 109 -17.19 11.68 -26.31
C LEU A 109 -18.14 12.80 -25.89
N PHE A 110 -17.81 13.50 -24.80
CA PHE A 110 -18.64 14.57 -24.22
C PHE A 110 -18.09 15.99 -24.47
N ASN A 111 -17.03 16.11 -25.27
CA ASN A 111 -16.39 17.38 -25.65
C ASN A 111 -16.43 17.57 -27.16
#